data_AF-A0A2D9U4K5-F1
#
_entry.id   AF-A0A2D9U4K5-F1
#
_cell.length_a   1.000
_cell.length_b   1.000
_cell.length_c   1.000
_cell.angle_alpha   90.00
_cell.angle_beta   90.00
_cell.angle_gamma   90.00
#
_symmetry.space_group_name_H-M   'P 1'
#
loop_
_entity.id
_entity.type
_entity.pdbx_description
1 polymer ?
#
loop_
_entity_poly.entity_id
_entity_poly.type
_entity_poly.pdbx_seq_one_letter_code
_entity_poly.pdbx_strand_id
1 'polypeptide(L)'
;MNTSNQIKTLLLVAALVFLVVVGLYVYQFGRNGLSTDPGDWASFGSYIGGALGPFVAVLGLYGAWITIQQQRKIQRDTNAYNLIAILQKYEFEIDEMLRNQKLSVQAPNLDDDIDTDLYEILTNMQYWNIAQSVVLPPDTASLKKDSNNCLAIDDYRVQHILCFSKATGHLKVLRGLVAEHGALSGNNSMEDYYHTKYDGMIKNLSRSQYPIDVWSKSV
;
A
#
# COMPACT_ATOMS: atom_id res chain seq x y z
N MET A 1 -5.84 -19.71 14.36
CA MET A 1 -6.06 -21.14 14.03
C MET A 1 -5.57 -21.37 12.61
N ASN A 2 -4.60 -22.27 12.37
CA ASN A 2 -3.98 -22.42 11.04
C ASN A 2 -5.01 -22.94 10.02
N THR A 3 -5.00 -22.40 8.81
CA THR A 3 -5.88 -22.79 7.69
C THR A 3 -5.76 -24.28 7.34
N SER A 4 -4.56 -24.83 7.45
CA SER A 4 -4.32 -26.28 7.37
C SER A 4 -5.14 -27.07 8.39
N ASN A 5 -5.28 -26.56 9.62
CA ASN A 5 -6.05 -27.22 10.66
C ASN A 5 -7.55 -27.13 10.34
N GLN A 6 -8.03 -26.01 9.81
CA GLN A 6 -9.45 -25.86 9.44
C GLN A 6 -9.88 -26.83 8.33
N ILE A 7 -9.05 -26.99 7.28
CA ILE A 7 -9.34 -27.93 6.19
C ILE A 7 -9.29 -29.38 6.71
N LYS A 8 -8.29 -29.72 7.55
CA LYS A 8 -8.21 -31.05 8.19
C LYS A 8 -9.44 -31.34 9.06
N THR A 9 -9.88 -30.38 9.86
CA THR A 9 -11.10 -30.50 10.67
C THR A 9 -12.34 -30.70 9.78
N LEU A 10 -12.46 -29.95 8.68
CA LEU A 10 -13.58 -30.10 7.75
C LEU A 10 -13.61 -31.50 7.12
N LEU A 11 -12.45 -32.02 6.69
CA LEU A 11 -12.32 -33.37 6.13
C LEU A 11 -12.65 -34.45 7.16
N LEU A 12 -12.20 -34.29 8.40
CA LEU A 12 -12.52 -35.22 9.49
C LEU A 12 -14.02 -35.24 9.80
N VAL A 13 -14.66 -34.08 9.85
CA VAL A 13 -16.12 -33.97 10.06
C VAL A 13 -16.88 -34.62 8.89
N ALA A 14 -16.47 -34.36 7.65
CA ALA A 14 -17.09 -34.98 6.48
C ALA A 14 -16.98 -36.51 6.52
N ALA A 15 -15.80 -37.05 6.85
CA ALA A 15 -15.58 -38.49 6.98
C ALA A 15 -16.40 -39.10 8.12
N LEU A 16 -16.50 -38.41 9.26
CA LEU A 16 -17.32 -38.87 10.40
C LEU A 16 -18.81 -38.92 10.03
N VAL A 17 -19.34 -37.88 9.40
CA VAL A 17 -20.74 -37.82 8.95
C VAL A 17 -21.01 -38.94 7.94
N PHE A 18 -20.11 -39.16 6.99
CA PHE A 18 -20.21 -40.27 6.04
C PHE A 18 -20.27 -41.63 6.75
N LEU A 19 -19.35 -41.89 7.69
CA LEU A 19 -19.32 -43.14 8.46
C LEU A 19 -20.57 -43.35 9.31
N VAL A 20 -21.12 -42.27 9.90
CA VAL A 20 -22.37 -42.35 10.67
C VAL A 20 -23.54 -42.71 9.77
N VAL A 21 -23.69 -42.06 8.61
CA VAL A 21 -24.80 -42.34 7.68
C VAL A 21 -24.71 -43.76 7.12
N VAL A 22 -23.51 -44.21 6.72
CA VAL A 22 -23.28 -45.58 6.26
C VAL A 22 -23.50 -46.59 7.40
N GLY A 23 -23.01 -46.29 8.59
CA GLY A 23 -23.16 -47.15 9.77
C GLY A 23 -24.63 -47.34 10.17
N LEU A 24 -25.44 -46.28 10.12
CA LEU A 24 -26.89 -46.36 10.37
C LEU A 24 -27.60 -47.19 9.30
N TYR A 25 -27.23 -47.05 8.03
CA TYR A 25 -27.78 -47.88 6.95
C TYR A 25 -27.45 -49.37 7.16
N VAL A 26 -26.18 -49.69 7.43
CA VAL A 26 -25.74 -51.09 7.65
C VAL A 26 -26.39 -51.67 8.91
N TYR A 27 -26.54 -50.90 9.97
CA TYR A 27 -27.23 -51.35 11.18
C TYR A 27 -28.69 -51.72 10.92
N GLN A 28 -29.40 -50.92 10.12
CA GLN A 28 -30.82 -51.12 9.84
C GLN A 28 -31.08 -52.21 8.79
N PHE A 29 -30.27 -52.28 7.74
CA PHE A 29 -30.53 -53.11 6.55
C PHE A 29 -29.51 -54.24 6.33
N GLY A 30 -28.36 -54.22 7.01
CA GLY A 30 -27.25 -55.14 6.77
C GLY A 30 -27.42 -56.57 7.32
N ARG A 31 -28.48 -56.84 8.10
CA ARG A 31 -28.73 -58.18 8.69
C ARG A 31 -29.02 -59.27 7.66
N ASN A 32 -29.43 -58.89 6.45
CA ASN A 32 -29.80 -59.84 5.38
C ASN A 32 -28.61 -60.22 4.46
N GLY A 33 -27.40 -59.77 4.77
CA GLY A 33 -26.21 -59.99 3.94
C GLY A 33 -26.08 -58.98 2.79
N LEU A 34 -25.07 -59.16 1.93
CA LEU A 34 -24.86 -58.33 0.75
C LEU A 34 -25.83 -58.73 -0.36
N SER A 35 -26.60 -57.78 -0.89
CA SER A 35 -27.52 -58.04 -1.99
C SER A 35 -26.79 -58.22 -3.32
N THR A 36 -27.23 -59.21 -4.10
CA THR A 36 -26.82 -59.43 -5.49
C THR A 36 -27.68 -58.66 -6.49
N ASP A 37 -28.79 -58.06 -6.06
CA ASP A 37 -29.67 -57.27 -6.91
C ASP A 37 -29.10 -55.85 -7.10
N PRO A 38 -28.82 -55.42 -8.35
CA PRO A 38 -28.40 -54.05 -8.64
C PRO A 38 -29.39 -52.97 -8.16
N GLY A 39 -30.70 -53.27 -8.07
CA GLY A 39 -31.73 -52.33 -7.62
C GLY A 39 -31.55 -51.88 -6.16
N ASP A 40 -31.07 -52.79 -5.30
CA ASP A 40 -30.79 -52.47 -3.90
C ASP A 40 -29.61 -51.51 -3.75
N TRP A 41 -28.60 -51.64 -4.61
CA TRP A 41 -27.46 -50.73 -4.65
C TRP A 41 -27.84 -49.34 -5.16
N ALA A 42 -28.76 -49.25 -6.11
CA ALA A 42 -29.32 -47.96 -6.56
C ALA A 42 -30.10 -47.26 -5.44
N SER A 43 -30.86 -48.03 -4.64
CA SER A 43 -31.60 -47.52 -3.48
C SER A 43 -30.66 -47.05 -2.35
N PHE A 44 -29.59 -47.82 -2.08
CA PHE A 44 -28.53 -47.42 -1.16
C PHE A 44 -27.88 -46.09 -1.57
N GLY A 45 -27.46 -45.97 -2.83
CA GLY A 45 -26.86 -44.75 -3.36
C GLY A 45 -27.80 -43.54 -3.21
N SER A 46 -29.10 -43.74 -3.45
CA SER A 46 -30.11 -42.69 -3.27
C SER A 46 -30.28 -42.26 -1.81
N TYR A 47 -30.29 -43.22 -0.87
CA TYR A 47 -30.34 -42.92 0.56
C TYR A 47 -29.10 -42.15 1.03
N ILE A 48 -27.90 -42.64 0.70
CA ILE A 48 -26.65 -41.99 1.06
C ILE A 48 -26.58 -40.58 0.45
N GLY A 49 -26.90 -40.44 -0.84
CA GLY A 49 -26.92 -39.14 -1.53
C GLY A 49 -27.94 -38.17 -0.94
N GLY A 50 -29.14 -38.64 -0.60
CA GLY A 50 -30.19 -37.82 0.02
C GLY A 50 -29.86 -37.42 1.46
N ALA A 51 -29.33 -38.34 2.26
CA ALA A 51 -28.96 -38.10 3.64
C ALA A 51 -27.73 -37.21 3.76
N LEU A 52 -26.70 -37.41 2.92
CA LEU A 52 -25.48 -36.59 2.93
C LEU A 52 -25.63 -35.26 2.23
N GLY A 53 -26.55 -35.13 1.26
CA GLY A 53 -26.73 -33.92 0.45
C GLY A 53 -26.77 -32.62 1.27
N PRO A 54 -27.63 -32.50 2.29
CA PRO A 54 -27.67 -31.32 3.15
C PRO A 54 -26.36 -31.05 3.90
N PHE A 55 -25.67 -32.10 4.40
CA PHE A 55 -24.40 -31.94 5.09
C PHE A 55 -23.28 -31.49 4.16
N VAL A 56 -23.20 -32.08 2.96
CA VAL A 56 -22.23 -31.66 1.93
C VAL A 56 -22.47 -30.21 1.52
N ALA A 57 -23.73 -29.79 1.38
CA ALA A 57 -24.08 -28.40 1.08
C ALA A 57 -23.60 -27.44 2.18
N VAL A 58 -23.86 -27.74 3.46
CA VAL A 58 -23.40 -26.92 4.60
C VAL A 58 -21.88 -26.86 4.68
N LEU A 59 -21.19 -28.00 4.51
CA LEU A 59 -19.73 -28.06 4.50
C LEU A 59 -19.14 -27.27 3.32
N GLY A 60 -19.78 -27.33 2.15
CA GLY A 60 -19.41 -26.54 0.98
C GLY A 60 -19.54 -25.04 1.22
N LEU A 61 -20.66 -24.60 1.81
CA LEU A 61 -20.86 -23.19 2.19
C LEU A 61 -19.83 -22.72 3.22
N TYR A 62 -19.52 -23.54 4.22
CA TYR A 62 -18.51 -23.19 5.22
C TYR A 62 -17.10 -23.13 4.61
N GLY A 63 -16.76 -24.05 3.70
CA GLY A 63 -15.53 -24.00 2.92
C GLY A 63 -15.42 -22.72 2.08
N ALA A 64 -16.49 -22.35 1.37
CA ALA A 64 -16.56 -21.11 0.61
C ALA A 64 -16.37 -19.88 1.49
N TRP A 65 -16.98 -19.85 2.68
CA TRP A 65 -16.81 -18.77 3.64
C TRP A 65 -15.36 -18.61 4.09
N ILE A 66 -14.67 -19.71 4.43
CA ILE A 66 -13.23 -19.70 4.77
C ILE A 66 -12.42 -19.12 3.60
N THR A 67 -12.69 -19.56 2.38
CA THR A 67 -12.00 -19.08 1.17
C THR A 67 -12.19 -17.59 0.97
N ILE A 68 -13.42 -17.07 1.13
CA ILE A 68 -13.69 -15.62 0.99
C ILE A 68 -12.90 -14.81 2.04
N GLN A 69 -12.82 -15.29 3.28
CA GLN A 69 -12.05 -14.60 4.32
C GLN A 69 -10.55 -14.61 4.01
N GLN A 70 -10.02 -15.72 3.49
CA GLN A 70 -8.63 -15.81 3.05
C GLN A 70 -8.35 -14.88 1.87
N GLN A 71 -9.23 -14.87 0.86
CA GLN A 71 -9.12 -13.97 -0.30
C GLN A 71 -9.11 -12.50 0.13
N ARG A 72 -9.98 -12.11 1.07
CA ARG A 72 -9.99 -10.75 1.63
C ARG A 72 -8.68 -10.39 2.31
N LYS A 73 -8.09 -11.33 3.06
CA LYS A 73 -6.78 -11.10 3.69
C LYS A 73 -5.68 -10.95 2.65
N ILE A 74 -5.58 -11.87 1.70
CA ILE A 74 -4.59 -11.81 0.62
C ILE A 74 -4.72 -10.50 -0.16
N GLN A 75 -5.95 -10.09 -0.49
CA GLN A 75 -6.18 -8.83 -1.19
C GLN A 75 -5.69 -7.61 -0.40
N ARG A 76 -5.93 -7.57 0.92
CA ARG A 76 -5.42 -6.50 1.80
C ARG A 76 -3.90 -6.47 1.81
N ASP A 77 -3.26 -7.63 2.00
CA ASP A 77 -1.80 -7.75 2.03
C ASP A 77 -1.21 -7.31 0.68
N THR A 78 -1.77 -7.78 -0.45
CA THR A 78 -1.36 -7.36 -1.80
C THR A 78 -1.54 -5.86 -2.03
N ASN A 79 -2.65 -5.27 -1.58
CA ASN A 79 -2.86 -3.83 -1.69
C ASN A 79 -1.81 -3.05 -0.89
N ALA A 80 -1.51 -3.47 0.34
CA ALA A 80 -0.46 -2.85 1.15
C ALA A 80 0.92 -2.93 0.47
N TYR A 81 1.28 -4.08 -0.10
CA TYR A 81 2.53 -4.23 -0.88
C TYR A 81 2.58 -3.33 -2.11
N ASN A 82 1.47 -3.21 -2.85
CA ASN A 82 1.38 -2.32 -4.01
C ASN A 82 1.56 -0.85 -3.60
N LEU A 83 0.99 -0.44 -2.46
CA LEU A 83 1.20 0.91 -1.93
C LEU A 83 2.68 1.17 -1.63
N ILE A 84 3.40 0.21 -1.03
CA ILE A 84 4.85 0.35 -0.79
C ILE A 84 5.63 0.54 -2.10
N ALA A 85 5.31 -0.22 -3.14
CA ALA A 85 5.97 -0.06 -4.44
C ALA A 85 5.71 1.32 -5.06
N ILE A 86 4.48 1.83 -4.94
CA ILE A 86 4.12 3.18 -5.41
C ILE A 86 4.82 4.26 -4.57
N LEU A 87 4.89 4.08 -3.24
CA LEU A 87 5.63 4.97 -2.34
C LEU A 87 7.10 5.09 -2.75
N GLN A 88 7.77 3.95 -2.97
CA GLN A 88 9.17 3.92 -3.41
C GLN A 88 9.37 4.60 -4.76
N LYS A 89 8.41 4.46 -5.69
CA LYS A 89 8.45 5.16 -6.97
C LYS A 89 8.40 6.67 -6.79
N TYR A 90 7.45 7.19 -6.01
CA TYR A 90 7.33 8.63 -5.78
C TYR A 90 8.53 9.21 -5.02
N GLU A 91 9.08 8.44 -4.08
CA GLU A 91 10.32 8.78 -3.38
C GLU A 91 11.49 8.91 -4.37
N PHE A 92 11.65 7.94 -5.26
CA PHE A 92 12.66 8.02 -6.32
C PHE A 92 12.46 9.24 -7.23
N GLU A 93 11.21 9.52 -7.66
CA GLU A 93 10.91 10.68 -8.52
C GLU A 93 11.21 12.03 -7.83
N ILE A 94 10.95 12.14 -6.52
CA ILE A 94 11.31 13.34 -5.74
C ILE A 94 12.82 13.48 -5.68
N ASP A 95 13.53 12.42 -5.29
CA ASP A 95 14.98 12.43 -5.13
C ASP A 95 15.67 12.75 -6.46
N GLU A 96 15.28 12.07 -7.55
CA GLU A 96 15.83 12.30 -8.89
C GLU A 96 15.60 13.75 -9.35
N MET A 97 14.37 14.23 -9.24
CA MET A 97 14.02 15.58 -9.70
C MET A 97 14.79 16.68 -8.94
N LEU A 98 14.95 16.53 -7.62
CA LEU A 98 15.63 17.51 -6.80
C LEU A 98 17.16 17.43 -6.95
N ARG A 99 17.72 16.22 -7.03
CA ARG A 99 19.18 16.02 -7.16
C ARG A 99 19.72 16.39 -8.54
N ASN A 100 18.90 16.26 -9.58
CA ASN A 100 19.30 16.66 -10.94
C ASN A 100 19.43 18.19 -11.10
N GLN A 101 18.91 18.97 -10.16
CA GLN A 101 19.02 20.43 -10.15
C GLN A 101 20.22 20.86 -9.31
N LYS A 102 21.38 20.96 -9.96
CA LYS A 102 22.65 21.34 -9.33
C LYS A 102 22.76 22.86 -9.20
N LEU A 103 23.33 23.29 -8.08
CA LEU A 103 23.46 24.68 -7.69
C LEU A 103 24.82 24.94 -7.09
N SER A 104 25.42 26.06 -7.46
CA SER A 104 26.51 26.64 -6.68
C SER A 104 25.94 27.68 -5.73
N VAL A 105 26.22 27.55 -4.43
CA VAL A 105 25.78 28.47 -3.39
C VAL A 105 26.99 29.10 -2.72
N GLN A 106 27.01 30.44 -2.69
CA GLN A 106 28.02 31.19 -1.95
C GLN A 106 27.71 31.16 -0.45
N ALA A 107 28.57 30.49 0.32
CA ALA A 107 28.46 30.49 1.77
C ALA A 107 29.14 31.72 2.36
N PRO A 108 28.45 32.47 3.26
CA PRO A 108 29.12 33.53 4.00
C PRO A 108 30.22 32.89 4.85
N ASN A 109 31.48 33.26 4.57
CA ASN A 109 32.72 32.80 5.21
C ASN A 109 33.47 31.61 4.55
N LEU A 110 33.13 31.20 3.33
CA LEU A 110 34.03 30.39 2.50
C LEU A 110 34.42 31.20 1.25
N ASP A 111 35.70 31.12 0.88
CA ASP A 111 36.20 31.71 -0.38
C ASP A 111 35.79 30.89 -1.60
N ASP A 112 35.40 29.62 -1.39
CA ASP A 112 34.94 28.71 -2.43
C ASP A 112 33.41 28.54 -2.42
N ASP A 113 32.86 28.51 -3.62
CA ASP A 113 31.47 28.16 -3.93
C ASP A 113 31.16 26.72 -3.48
N ILE A 114 30.00 26.51 -2.86
CA ILE A 114 29.54 25.17 -2.46
C ILE A 114 28.63 24.61 -3.57
N ASP A 115 29.11 23.60 -4.28
CA ASP A 115 28.28 22.78 -5.16
C ASP A 115 27.34 21.90 -4.34
N THR A 116 26.04 22.09 -4.51
CA THR A 116 24.98 21.34 -3.84
C THR A 116 23.81 21.11 -4.82
N ASP A 117 22.76 20.45 -4.35
CA ASP A 117 21.53 20.22 -5.12
C ASP A 117 20.29 20.69 -4.35
N LEU A 118 19.16 20.79 -5.04
CA LEU A 118 17.90 21.21 -4.39
C LEU A 118 17.47 20.25 -3.27
N TYR A 119 17.86 18.98 -3.33
CA TYR A 119 17.50 18.00 -2.31
C TYR A 119 18.22 18.29 -0.99
N GLU A 120 19.52 18.52 -1.04
CA GLU A 120 20.34 18.86 0.13
C GLU A 120 19.91 20.19 0.74
N ILE A 121 19.59 21.19 -0.09
CA ILE A 121 19.08 22.47 0.39
C ILE A 121 17.74 22.31 1.12
N LEU A 122 16.82 21.51 0.56
CA LEU A 122 15.51 21.31 1.17
C LEU A 122 15.56 20.45 2.44
N THR A 123 16.47 19.48 2.51
CA THR A 123 16.55 18.54 3.63
C THR A 123 17.42 19.05 4.78
N ASN A 124 18.45 19.86 4.49
CA ASN A 124 19.36 20.40 5.50
C ASN A 124 19.02 21.85 5.87
N MET A 125 18.64 22.07 7.14
CA MET A 125 18.29 23.39 7.66
C MET A 125 19.46 24.41 7.60
N GLN A 126 20.72 23.94 7.62
CA GLN A 126 21.87 24.82 7.52
C GLN A 126 22.00 25.42 6.11
N TYR A 127 21.86 24.58 5.09
CA TYR A 127 21.88 25.03 3.69
C TYR A 127 20.66 25.87 3.34
N TRP A 128 19.50 25.60 3.95
CA TRP A 128 18.31 26.40 3.76
C TRP A 128 18.52 27.90 4.01
N ASN A 129 19.12 28.25 5.16
CA ASN A 129 19.32 29.66 5.53
C ASN A 129 20.30 30.40 4.60
N ILE A 130 21.23 29.66 3.99
CA ILE A 130 22.24 30.21 3.07
C ILE A 130 21.66 30.31 1.66
N ALA A 131 20.97 29.25 1.22
CA ALA A 131 20.46 29.11 -0.13
C ALA A 131 19.14 29.87 -0.34
N GLN A 132 18.46 30.36 0.70
CA GLN A 132 17.19 31.08 0.56
C GLN A 132 17.28 32.28 -0.40
N SER A 133 18.44 32.94 -0.49
CA SER A 133 18.71 34.04 -1.43
C SER A 133 18.89 33.60 -2.89
N VAL A 134 19.26 32.34 -3.13
CA VAL A 134 19.52 31.74 -4.45
C VAL A 134 18.31 30.93 -4.95
N VAL A 135 17.58 30.32 -4.02
CA VAL A 135 16.53 29.33 -4.26
C VAL A 135 15.14 29.96 -4.31
N LEU A 136 14.95 31.13 -3.71
CA LEU A 136 13.76 31.95 -3.90
C LEU A 136 14.09 33.21 -4.69
N PRO A 137 13.42 33.46 -5.82
CA PRO A 137 13.41 34.79 -6.41
C PRO A 137 12.54 35.69 -5.52
N PRO A 138 13.01 36.88 -5.15
CA PRO A 138 12.13 37.89 -4.59
C PRO A 138 11.22 38.36 -5.72
N ASP A 139 9.91 38.15 -5.56
CA ASP A 139 8.86 38.61 -6.47
C ASP A 139 8.85 37.94 -7.87
N THR A 140 7.69 37.41 -8.26
CA THR A 140 7.46 36.83 -9.60
C THR A 140 7.61 37.88 -10.71
N ALA A 141 7.57 39.16 -10.36
CA ALA A 141 7.85 40.27 -11.27
C ALA A 141 9.30 40.29 -11.79
N SER A 142 10.27 39.70 -11.09
CA SER A 142 11.70 39.67 -11.47
C SER A 142 12.08 38.47 -12.35
N LEU A 143 11.11 37.60 -12.65
CA LEU A 143 11.32 36.39 -13.47
C LEU A 143 11.43 36.74 -14.95
N LYS A 144 12.36 36.08 -15.65
CA LYS A 144 12.53 36.25 -17.09
C LYS A 144 11.26 35.79 -17.81
N LYS A 145 10.82 36.58 -18.79
CA LYS A 145 9.71 36.23 -19.68
C LYS A 145 10.20 35.95 -21.08
N ASP A 146 9.54 35.04 -21.77
CA ASP A 146 9.80 34.70 -23.16
C ASP A 146 9.17 35.74 -24.13
N SER A 147 9.31 35.51 -25.44
CA SER A 147 8.73 36.37 -26.48
C SER A 147 7.20 36.45 -26.43
N ASN A 148 6.54 35.52 -25.75
CA ASN A 148 5.09 35.45 -25.61
C ASN A 148 4.60 36.05 -24.28
N ASN A 149 5.50 36.73 -23.53
CA ASN A 149 5.23 37.28 -22.20
C ASN A 149 4.85 36.21 -21.15
N CYS A 150 5.21 34.95 -21.40
CA CYS A 150 5.12 33.83 -20.47
C CYS A 150 6.41 33.71 -19.66
N LEU A 151 6.39 33.02 -18.51
CA LEU A 151 7.60 32.74 -17.75
C LEU A 151 8.56 31.88 -18.59
N ALA A 152 9.81 32.32 -18.70
CA ALA A 152 10.82 31.66 -19.51
C ALA A 152 11.29 30.38 -18.79
N ILE A 153 10.98 29.21 -19.37
CA ILE A 153 11.26 27.89 -18.77
C ILE A 153 12.77 27.61 -18.66
N ASP A 154 13.59 28.31 -19.44
CA ASP A 154 15.06 28.26 -19.39
C ASP A 154 15.65 29.03 -18.20
N ASP A 155 14.87 29.87 -17.51
CA ASP A 155 15.32 30.55 -16.30
C ASP A 155 15.40 29.54 -15.14
N TYR A 156 16.60 29.34 -14.59
CA TYR A 156 16.85 28.41 -13.49
C TYR A 156 15.93 28.65 -12.28
N ARG A 157 15.52 29.90 -12.05
CA ARG A 157 14.59 30.29 -10.99
C ARG A 157 13.19 29.76 -11.24
N VAL A 158 12.73 29.80 -12.49
CA VAL A 158 11.44 29.21 -12.90
C VAL A 158 11.52 27.69 -12.77
N GLN A 159 12.64 27.07 -13.13
CA GLN A 159 12.86 25.63 -12.96
C GLN A 159 12.81 25.20 -11.50
N HIS A 160 13.44 25.95 -10.58
CA HIS A 160 13.35 25.68 -9.14
C HIS A 160 11.92 25.75 -8.62
N ILE A 161 11.17 26.79 -8.99
CA ILE A 161 9.76 26.94 -8.60
C ILE A 161 8.93 25.75 -9.09
N LEU A 162 9.14 25.31 -10.33
CA LEU A 162 8.46 24.14 -10.89
C LEU A 162 8.86 22.85 -10.16
N CYS A 163 10.15 22.66 -9.87
CA CYS A 163 10.65 21.50 -9.11
C CYS A 163 10.06 21.44 -7.70
N PHE A 164 10.00 22.55 -6.98
CA PHE A 164 9.39 22.59 -5.65
C PHE A 164 7.88 22.40 -5.69
N SER A 165 7.20 23.02 -6.65
CA SER A 165 5.76 22.81 -6.85
C SER A 165 5.47 21.33 -7.11
N LYS A 166 6.24 20.68 -7.98
CA LYS A 166 6.11 19.25 -8.26
C LYS A 166 6.46 18.39 -7.04
N ALA A 167 7.49 18.76 -6.28
CA ALA A 167 7.88 18.06 -5.04
C ALA A 167 6.74 18.13 -4.00
N THR A 168 6.11 19.30 -3.83
CA THR A 168 4.97 19.47 -2.91
C THR A 168 3.80 18.58 -3.32
N GLY A 169 3.51 18.48 -4.62
CA GLY A 169 2.51 17.57 -5.17
C GLY A 169 2.81 16.10 -4.86
N HIS A 170 4.05 15.66 -5.08
CA HIS A 170 4.48 14.30 -4.79
C HIS A 170 4.46 13.98 -3.28
N LEU A 171 4.89 14.91 -2.42
CA LEU A 171 4.80 14.76 -0.97
C LEU A 171 3.36 14.62 -0.48
N LYS A 172 2.42 15.37 -1.08
CA LYS A 172 1.00 15.25 -0.78
C LYS A 172 0.45 13.87 -1.15
N VAL A 173 0.87 13.33 -2.30
CA VAL A 173 0.51 11.97 -2.72
C VAL A 173 1.11 10.93 -1.78
N LEU A 174 2.41 11.05 -1.44
CA LEU A 174 3.08 10.18 -0.47
C LEU A 174 2.34 10.15 0.86
N ARG A 175 1.94 11.31 1.39
CA ARG A 175 1.15 11.39 2.63
C ARG A 175 -0.14 10.58 2.54
N GLY A 176 -0.88 10.69 1.44
CA GLY A 176 -2.11 9.93 1.22
C GLY A 176 -1.86 8.42 1.18
N LEU A 177 -0.84 8.00 0.43
CA LEU A 177 -0.45 6.59 0.28
C LEU A 177 0.03 5.98 1.60
N VAL A 178 0.79 6.73 2.40
CA VAL A 178 1.27 6.29 3.71
C VAL A 178 0.11 6.14 4.70
N ALA A 179 -0.84 7.08 4.71
CA ALA A 179 -2.04 6.99 5.54
C ALA A 179 -2.92 5.78 5.15
N GLU A 180 -3.09 5.54 3.84
CA GLU A 180 -3.82 4.37 3.34
C GLU A 180 -3.12 3.06 3.72
N HIS A 181 -1.79 3.02 3.60
CA HIS A 181 -1.00 1.87 4.03
C HIS A 181 -1.19 1.59 5.53
N GLY A 182 -1.12 2.62 6.39
CA GLY A 182 -1.33 2.48 7.83
C GLY A 182 -2.73 1.95 8.18
N ALA A 183 -3.77 2.42 7.47
CA ALA A 183 -5.13 1.92 7.63
C ALA A 183 -5.27 0.43 7.24
N LEU A 184 -4.49 -0.06 6.27
CA LEU A 184 -4.49 -1.46 5.85
C LEU A 184 -3.62 -2.36 6.74
N SER A 185 -2.42 -1.89 7.12
CA SER A 185 -1.45 -2.67 7.89
C SER A 185 -1.79 -2.72 9.39
N GLY A 186 -2.56 -1.74 9.89
CA GLY A 186 -2.84 -1.58 11.31
C GLY A 186 -1.62 -1.12 12.12
N ASN A 187 -0.60 -0.56 11.47
CA ASN A 187 0.57 0.02 12.15
C ASN A 187 0.97 1.37 11.52
N ASN A 188 1.53 2.25 12.35
CA ASN A 188 1.92 3.60 11.93
C ASN A 188 3.43 3.73 11.69
N SER A 189 4.18 2.62 11.64
CA SER A 189 5.64 2.64 11.50
C SER A 189 6.09 3.31 10.19
N MET A 190 5.34 3.09 9.11
CA MET A 190 5.60 3.73 7.82
C MET A 190 5.29 5.23 7.89
N GLU A 191 4.21 5.61 8.57
CA GLU A 191 3.87 7.02 8.80
C GLU A 191 4.93 7.75 9.60
N ASP A 192 5.41 7.15 10.69
CA ASP A 192 6.47 7.70 11.52
C ASP A 192 7.78 7.86 10.74
N TYR A 193 8.14 6.87 9.91
CA TYR A 193 9.34 6.93 9.07
C TYR A 193 9.26 8.07 8.04
N TYR A 194 8.19 8.14 7.25
CA TYR A 194 8.06 9.16 6.20
C TYR A 194 7.87 10.56 6.79
N HIS A 195 7.14 10.69 7.88
CA HIS A 195 7.05 11.96 8.61
C HIS A 195 8.44 12.42 9.03
N THR A 196 9.23 11.57 9.70
CA THR A 196 10.57 11.92 10.16
C THR A 196 11.51 12.27 9.00
N LYS A 197 11.44 11.51 7.90
CA LYS A 197 12.29 11.71 6.72
C LYS A 197 12.02 13.05 6.01
N TYR A 198 10.75 13.41 5.82
CA TYR A 198 10.37 14.59 5.04
C TYR A 198 10.04 15.82 5.88
N ASP A 199 10.06 15.75 7.22
CA ASP A 199 9.74 16.86 8.11
C ASP A 199 10.54 18.14 7.80
N GLY A 200 11.87 18.01 7.61
CA GLY A 200 12.74 19.15 7.27
C GLY A 200 12.35 19.81 5.94
N MET A 201 12.13 18.98 4.91
CA MET A 201 11.71 19.43 3.58
C MET A 201 10.34 20.12 3.62
N ILE A 202 9.35 19.53 4.31
CA ILE A 202 8.00 20.09 4.43
C ILE A 202 8.04 21.44 5.15
N LYS A 203 8.81 21.56 6.24
CA LYS A 203 8.99 22.82 6.97
C LYS A 203 9.61 23.89 6.08
N ASN A 204 10.63 23.54 5.30
CA ASN A 204 11.31 24.48 4.41
C ASN A 204 10.41 24.91 3.24
N LEU A 205 9.69 23.98 2.61
CA LEU A 205 8.70 24.29 1.57
C LEU A 205 7.57 25.19 2.09
N SER A 206 7.07 24.90 3.30
CA SER A 206 6.04 25.71 3.96
C SER A 206 6.53 27.13 4.26
N ARG A 207 7.77 27.29 4.75
CA ARG A 207 8.42 28.61 4.95
C ARG A 207 8.53 29.42 3.65
N SER A 208 8.71 28.73 2.52
CA SER A 208 8.72 29.30 1.18
C SER A 208 7.35 29.56 0.58
N GLN A 209 6.27 29.47 1.37
CA GLN A 209 4.90 29.73 0.94
C GLN A 209 4.39 28.77 -0.15
N TYR A 210 5.03 27.62 -0.34
CA TYR A 210 4.46 26.57 -1.20
C TYR A 210 3.23 25.95 -0.51
N PRO A 211 2.18 25.61 -1.27
CA PRO A 211 0.95 25.06 -0.73
C PRO A 211 1.14 23.61 -0.27
N ILE A 212 1.69 23.44 0.93
CA ILE A 212 1.87 22.14 1.59
C ILE A 212 1.39 22.22 3.03
N ASP A 213 0.51 21.28 3.39
CA ASP A 213 0.07 21.13 4.77
C ASP A 213 1.19 20.51 5.59
N VAL A 214 1.48 21.09 6.75
CA VAL A 214 2.41 20.47 7.71
C VAL A 214 1.87 19.09 8.04
N TRP A 215 2.69 18.07 7.82
CA TRP A 215 2.32 16.69 8.10
C TRP A 215 2.23 16.53 9.61
N SER A 216 1.02 16.55 10.17
CA SER A 216 0.78 16.16 11.55
C SER A 216 0.62 14.64 11.62
N LYS A 217 1.18 14.01 12.65
CA LYS A 217 0.93 12.60 12.94
C LYS A 217 -0.57 12.37 13.11
N SER A 218 -1.10 11.29 12.54
CA SER A 218 -2.41 10.79 12.92
C SER A 218 -2.36 10.41 14.41
N VAL A 219 -3.25 11.04 15.21
CA VAL A 219 -3.41 10.76 16.65
C VAL A 219 -4.22 9.50 16.84
#